data_AF-A0AA40BVI8-F1
#
_entry.id   AF-A0AA40BVI8-F1
#
_cell.length_a   1.000
_cell.length_b   1.000
_cell.length_c   1.000
_cell.angle_alpha   90.00
_cell.angle_beta   90.00
_cell.angle_gamma   90.00
#
_symmetry.space_group_name_H-M   'P 1'
#
loop_
_entity.id
_entity.type
_entity.pdbx_description
1 polymer ?
#
loop_
_entity_poly.entity_id
_entity_poly.type
_entity_poly.pdbx_seq_one_letter_code
_entity_poly.pdbx_strand_id
1 'polypeptide(L)'
;MLSLLLAKSAPKGYLPVTTTFGKTLTAEARRLGRVLELAEAWRAVALLDEADVFLVKRSNDNLLRNAVTSIFLRHLEYYQGIFLLTTNRLTSLDQAFRSRVHFCFEYDNLDAEKRFAIWQRFVDKAKATPNVEVLLNENDLKELAARKLNGRQIKNCMSISQAVAAEKQKPVDMACVSLAISFAMTSWDDPNDENAPDRVNE
;
A
#
# COMPACT_ATOMS: atom_id res chain seq x y z
N MET A 1 2.85 4.33 -2.19
CA MET A 1 3.36 4.83 -3.50
C MET A 1 2.74 6.19 -3.85
N LEU A 2 1.42 6.36 -3.67
CA LEU A 2 0.71 7.63 -3.92
C LEU A 2 1.27 8.84 -3.14
N SER A 3 1.53 8.67 -1.83
CA SER A 3 2.12 9.73 -0.98
C SER A 3 3.41 10.33 -1.56
N LEU A 4 4.29 9.47 -2.08
CA LEU A 4 5.58 9.86 -2.67
C LEU A 4 5.44 10.52 -4.05
N LEU A 5 4.40 10.15 -4.81
CA LEU A 5 4.09 10.75 -6.11
C LEU A 5 3.54 12.17 -5.95
N LEU A 6 2.63 12.34 -4.98
CA LEU A 6 2.05 13.64 -4.63
C LEU A 6 3.10 14.59 -4.06
N ALA A 7 4.00 14.09 -3.21
CA ALA A 7 5.13 14.86 -2.70
C ALA A 7 5.99 15.50 -3.79
N LYS A 8 6.12 14.84 -4.95
CA LYS A 8 6.91 15.33 -6.08
C LYS A 8 6.14 16.20 -7.06
N SER A 9 4.81 16.10 -7.09
CA SER A 9 3.99 16.66 -8.18
C SER A 9 2.98 17.70 -7.71
N ALA A 10 2.72 17.83 -6.40
CA ALA A 10 1.75 18.77 -5.86
C ALA A 10 2.33 20.20 -5.83
N PRO A 11 1.80 21.16 -6.60
CA PRO A 11 2.39 22.50 -6.76
C PRO A 11 2.32 23.37 -5.50
N LYS A 12 1.54 22.99 -4.48
CA LYS A 12 1.33 23.76 -3.24
C LYS A 12 1.60 22.96 -1.95
N GLY A 13 2.31 21.83 -2.04
CA GLY A 13 2.56 20.93 -0.92
C GLY A 13 1.45 19.91 -0.69
N TYR A 14 1.73 18.92 0.15
CA TYR A 14 0.81 17.82 0.49
C TYR A 14 0.78 17.60 2.00
N LEU A 15 -0.37 17.24 2.55
CA LEU A 15 -0.52 16.94 3.97
C LEU A 15 -0.94 15.46 4.14
N PRO A 16 0.00 14.56 4.50
CA PRO A 16 -0.34 13.17 4.75
C PRO A 16 -1.05 13.04 6.08
N VAL A 17 -2.18 12.35 6.07
CA VAL A 17 -2.94 11.95 7.26
C VAL A 17 -2.73 10.46 7.45
N THR A 18 -1.90 10.11 8.43
CA THR A 18 -1.69 8.71 8.83
C THR A 18 -2.54 8.42 10.06
N THR A 19 -3.44 7.47 9.92
CA THR A 19 -4.17 6.86 11.03
C THR A 19 -3.17 6.08 11.89
N THR A 20 -3.18 6.26 13.21
CA THR A 20 -2.21 5.58 14.10
C THR A 20 -2.99 4.66 15.03
N PHE A 21 -2.91 3.35 14.76
CA PHE A 21 -3.46 2.33 15.64
C PHE A 21 -2.92 2.52 17.06
N GLY A 22 -3.80 2.84 18.01
CA GLY A 22 -3.45 3.11 19.41
C GLY A 22 -4.27 4.20 20.11
N LYS A 23 -5.07 4.99 19.37
CA LYS A 23 -6.00 5.99 19.97
C LYS A 23 -7.46 5.61 19.72
N THR A 24 -8.37 6.06 20.59
CA THR A 24 -9.82 5.86 20.41
C THR A 24 -10.27 6.46 19.07
N LEU A 25 -11.11 5.76 18.32
CA LEU A 25 -11.65 6.18 17.00
C LEU A 25 -12.23 7.61 17.01
N THR A 26 -12.83 8.03 18.13
CA THR A 26 -13.37 9.39 18.32
C THR A 26 -12.27 10.46 18.34
N ALA A 27 -11.12 10.17 18.97
CA ALA A 27 -9.99 11.09 19.01
C ALA A 27 -9.35 11.24 17.63
N GLU A 28 -9.30 10.16 16.86
CA GLU A 28 -8.82 10.19 15.47
C GLU A 28 -9.76 10.96 14.56
N ALA A 29 -11.08 10.79 14.68
CA ALA A 29 -12.06 11.57 13.93
C ALA A 29 -11.93 13.09 14.18
N ARG A 30 -11.71 13.51 15.44
CA ARG A 30 -11.45 14.92 15.77
C ARG A 30 -10.11 15.41 15.22
N ARG A 31 -9.08 14.56 15.22
CA ARG A 31 -7.79 14.88 14.62
C ARG A 31 -7.94 15.10 13.11
N LEU A 32 -8.68 14.23 12.44
CA LEU A 32 -8.94 14.35 11.02
C LEU A 32 -9.58 15.69 10.65
N GLY A 33 -10.61 16.12 11.38
CA GLY A 33 -11.26 17.42 11.13
C GLY A 33 -10.26 18.58 11.14
N ARG A 34 -9.41 18.65 12.17
CA ARG A 34 -8.35 19.67 12.25
C ARG A 34 -7.34 19.59 11.11
N VAL A 35 -6.99 18.39 10.67
CA VAL A 35 -6.03 18.20 9.57
C VAL A 35 -6.63 18.62 8.24
N LEU A 36 -7.92 18.36 8.02
CA LEU A 36 -8.64 18.82 6.84
C LEU A 36 -8.77 20.36 6.82
N GLU A 37 -9.12 20.98 7.95
CA GLU A 37 -9.14 22.45 8.07
C GLU A 37 -7.79 23.08 7.73
N LEU A 38 -6.69 22.49 8.21
CA LEU A 38 -5.33 22.95 7.88
C LEU A 38 -5.00 22.76 6.39
N ALA A 39 -5.39 21.61 5.81
CA ALA A 39 -5.17 21.34 4.39
C ALA A 39 -5.93 22.34 3.51
N GLU A 40 -7.16 22.68 3.89
CA GLU A 40 -7.97 23.70 3.20
C GLU A 40 -7.33 25.08 3.31
N ALA A 41 -6.94 25.49 4.52
CA ALA A 41 -6.28 26.78 4.76
C ALA A 41 -4.99 26.93 3.93
N TRP A 42 -4.24 25.85 3.76
CA TRP A 42 -3.00 25.84 2.97
C TRP A 42 -3.22 25.54 1.48
N ARG A 43 -4.47 25.28 1.06
CA ARG A 43 -4.80 24.82 -0.31
C ARG A 43 -3.96 23.61 -0.71
N ALA A 44 -3.68 22.74 0.25
CA ALA A 44 -2.88 21.53 0.09
C ALA A 44 -3.77 20.34 -0.32
N VAL A 45 -3.16 19.34 -0.95
CA VAL A 45 -3.82 18.05 -1.17
C VAL A 45 -3.76 17.26 0.14
N ALA A 46 -4.92 16.87 0.66
CA ALA A 46 -5.00 15.97 1.81
C ALA A 46 -5.02 14.52 1.32
N LEU A 47 -4.19 13.66 1.91
CA LEU A 47 -4.15 12.22 1.62
C LEU A 47 -4.41 11.46 2.92
N LEU A 48 -5.46 10.65 2.96
CA LEU A 48 -5.69 9.70 4.05
C LEU A 48 -5.39 8.29 3.57
N ASP A 49 -4.47 7.63 4.27
CA ASP A 49 -4.14 6.23 4.03
C ASP A 49 -4.97 5.30 4.91
N GLU A 50 -5.25 4.10 4.41
CA GLU A 50 -6.05 3.06 5.09
C GLU A 50 -7.41 3.56 5.58
N ALA A 51 -8.13 4.27 4.69
CA ALA A 51 -9.42 4.88 5.00
C ALA A 51 -10.51 3.86 5.39
N ASP A 52 -10.30 2.56 5.14
CA ASP A 52 -11.19 1.49 5.58
C ASP A 52 -11.33 1.44 7.11
N VAL A 53 -10.37 1.93 7.89
CA VAL A 53 -10.51 2.04 9.35
C VAL A 53 -11.75 2.88 9.74
N PHE A 54 -12.05 3.93 8.98
CA PHE A 54 -13.19 4.83 9.22
C PHE A 54 -14.44 4.46 8.43
N LEU A 55 -14.30 3.69 7.35
CA LEU A 55 -15.32 3.55 6.31
C LEU A 55 -15.96 2.16 6.21
N VAL A 56 -15.76 1.29 7.20
CA VAL A 56 -16.41 -0.03 7.19
C VAL A 56 -17.92 0.11 7.29
N LYS A 57 -18.63 -0.74 6.53
CA LYS A 57 -20.09 -0.91 6.57
C LYS A 57 -20.63 -0.86 8.00
N ARG A 58 -21.70 -0.07 8.15
CA ARG A 58 -22.45 0.04 9.41
C ARG A 58 -22.98 -1.33 9.81
N SER A 59 -22.81 -1.69 11.07
CA SER A 59 -23.44 -2.86 11.68
C SER A 59 -24.36 -2.40 12.81
N ASN A 60 -25.45 -3.14 13.06
CA ASN A 60 -26.35 -2.81 14.16
C ASN A 60 -25.69 -2.99 15.55
N ASP A 61 -24.60 -3.73 15.61
CA ASP A 61 -23.94 -4.12 16.85
C ASP A 61 -22.94 -3.08 17.37
N ASN A 62 -22.59 -2.05 16.59
CA ASN A 62 -21.56 -1.08 16.98
C ASN A 62 -21.93 0.39 16.69
N LEU A 63 -22.73 0.95 17.59
CA LEU A 63 -23.18 2.35 17.56
C LEU A 63 -22.03 3.37 17.53
N LEU A 64 -20.95 3.11 18.29
CA LEU A 64 -19.79 4.02 18.34
C LEU A 64 -19.09 4.13 16.99
N ARG A 65 -18.93 3.00 16.30
CA ARG A 65 -18.32 2.96 14.98
C ARG A 65 -19.19 3.65 13.93
N ASN A 66 -20.50 3.41 13.96
CA ASN A 66 -21.45 4.09 13.07
C ASN A 66 -21.43 5.62 13.27
N ALA A 67 -21.29 6.08 14.52
CA ALA A 67 -21.13 7.50 14.83
C ALA A 67 -19.85 8.08 14.22
N VAL A 68 -18.71 7.38 14.35
CA VAL A 68 -17.44 7.80 13.76
C VAL A 68 -17.51 7.85 12.23
N THR A 69 -18.08 6.82 11.59
CA THR A 69 -18.30 6.82 10.13
C THR A 69 -19.19 7.99 9.70
N SER A 70 -20.23 8.31 10.47
CA SER A 70 -21.10 9.46 10.18
C SER A 70 -20.36 10.80 10.33
N ILE A 71 -19.51 10.94 11.34
CA ILE A 71 -18.65 12.12 11.51
C ILE A 71 -17.68 12.24 10.33
N PHE A 72 -17.08 11.13 9.90
CA PHE A 72 -16.15 11.11 8.76
C PHE A 72 -16.84 11.54 7.46
N LEU A 73 -18.01 10.97 7.15
CA LEU A 73 -18.80 11.35 5.98
C LEU A 73 -19.15 12.83 5.97
N ARG A 74 -19.48 13.40 7.14
CA ARG A 74 -19.75 14.84 7.27
C ARG A 74 -18.53 15.68 6.89
N HIS A 75 -17.33 15.31 7.36
CA HIS A 75 -16.12 16.06 7.00
C HIS A 75 -15.84 15.99 5.49
N LEU A 76 -16.12 14.87 4.84
CA LEU A 76 -16.00 14.76 3.38
C LEU A 76 -16.95 15.67 2.62
N GLU A 77 -18.17 15.85 3.10
CA GLU A 77 -19.18 16.71 2.46
C GLU A 77 -18.78 18.18 2.49
N TYR A 78 -18.24 18.64 3.63
CA TYR A 78 -17.92 20.05 3.82
C TYR A 78 -16.52 20.43 3.34
N TYR A 79 -15.61 19.47 3.17
CA TYR A 79 -14.23 19.76 2.81
C TYR A 79 -14.12 20.40 1.41
N GLN A 80 -13.60 21.64 1.37
CA GLN A 80 -13.39 22.39 0.12
C GLN A 80 -11.93 22.25 -0.33
N GLY A 81 -11.57 21.09 -0.88
CA GLY A 81 -10.22 20.84 -1.38
C GLY A 81 -10.07 19.51 -2.10
N ILE A 82 -8.84 19.20 -2.52
CA ILE A 82 -8.52 17.89 -3.10
C ILE A 82 -8.25 16.91 -1.97
N PHE A 83 -9.07 15.87 -1.89
CA PHE A 83 -8.91 14.78 -0.93
C PHE A 83 -8.65 13.46 -1.64
N LEU A 84 -7.55 12.81 -1.29
CA LEU A 84 -7.15 11.52 -1.82
C LEU A 84 -7.24 10.48 -0.71
N LEU A 85 -7.76 9.32 -1.07
CA LEU A 85 -8.02 8.22 -0.16
C LEU A 85 -7.40 6.96 -0.71
N THR A 86 -6.70 6.22 0.13
CA THR A 86 -6.24 4.87 -0.19
C THR A 86 -6.90 3.87 0.75
N THR A 87 -7.35 2.75 0.20
CA THR A 87 -8.02 1.69 0.95
C THR A 87 -7.75 0.34 0.29
N ASN A 88 -7.55 -0.68 1.12
CA ASN A 88 -7.39 -2.06 0.63
C ASN A 88 -8.74 -2.80 0.53
N ARG A 89 -9.86 -2.19 0.98
CA ARG A 89 -11.14 -2.88 1.12
C ARG A 89 -12.30 -2.09 0.48
N LEU A 90 -12.28 -1.99 -0.84
CA LEU A 90 -13.31 -1.27 -1.60
C LEU A 90 -14.73 -1.84 -1.37
N THR A 91 -14.86 -3.17 -1.23
CA THR A 91 -16.14 -3.88 -1.06
C THR A 91 -16.79 -3.66 0.32
N SER A 92 -16.00 -3.31 1.33
CA SER A 92 -16.49 -3.03 2.68
C SER A 92 -16.85 -1.56 2.91
N LEU A 93 -16.72 -0.71 1.90
CA LEU A 93 -17.08 0.70 2.01
C LEU A 93 -18.60 0.90 2.08
N ASP A 94 -19.02 1.85 2.92
CA ASP A 94 -20.40 2.33 3.00
C ASP A 94 -20.88 2.90 1.64
N GLN A 95 -22.13 2.61 1.27
CA GLN A 95 -22.74 3.13 0.05
C GLN A 95 -22.79 4.67 0.03
N ALA A 96 -23.02 5.31 1.19
CA ALA A 96 -23.01 6.75 1.32
C ALA A 96 -21.62 7.34 1.06
N PHE A 97 -20.55 6.62 1.40
CA PHE A 97 -19.20 7.06 1.05
C PHE A 97 -19.01 7.03 -0.47
N ARG A 98 -19.41 5.95 -1.14
CA ARG A 98 -19.28 5.82 -2.60
C ARG A 98 -19.97 6.94 -3.37
N SER A 99 -21.12 7.41 -2.91
CA SER A 99 -21.84 8.50 -3.58
C SER A 99 -21.15 9.87 -3.47
N ARG A 100 -20.13 10.01 -2.62
CA ARG A 100 -19.35 11.25 -2.39
C ARG A 100 -17.95 11.19 -3.02
N VAL A 101 -17.60 10.08 -3.68
CA VAL A 101 -16.32 9.90 -4.36
C VAL A 101 -16.49 10.24 -5.84
N HIS A 102 -15.78 11.27 -6.29
CA HIS A 102 -15.80 11.70 -7.70
C HIS A 102 -15.08 10.72 -8.63
N PHE A 103 -13.93 10.19 -8.18
CA PHE A 103 -13.10 9.27 -8.95
C PHE A 103 -12.67 8.10 -8.07
N CYS A 104 -12.84 6.89 -8.60
CA CYS A 104 -12.38 5.66 -7.97
C CYS A 104 -11.42 4.96 -8.93
N PHE A 105 -10.19 4.74 -8.47
CA PHE A 105 -9.19 3.98 -9.22
C PHE A 105 -9.02 2.63 -8.56
N GLU A 106 -9.50 1.59 -9.22
CA GLU A 106 -9.24 0.22 -8.82
C GLU A 106 -7.92 -0.24 -9.42
N TYR A 107 -7.07 -0.84 -8.58
CA TYR A 107 -5.80 -1.41 -9.02
C TYR A 107 -5.97 -2.92 -9.12
N ASP A 108 -6.04 -3.41 -10.35
CA ASP A 108 -6.06 -4.84 -10.61
C ASP A 108 -4.75 -5.52 -10.20
N ASN A 109 -4.83 -6.83 -10.02
CA ASN A 109 -3.64 -7.65 -9.87
C ASN A 109 -2.70 -7.43 -11.07
N LEU A 110 -1.39 -7.41 -10.79
CA LEU A 110 -0.38 -7.28 -11.83
C LEU A 110 -0.48 -8.47 -12.78
N ASP A 111 -0.61 -8.22 -14.08
CA ASP A 111 -0.45 -9.23 -15.12
C ASP A 111 1.04 -9.58 -15.32
N ALA A 112 1.32 -10.61 -16.13
CA ALA A 112 2.69 -11.05 -16.35
C ALA A 112 3.55 -9.94 -17.01
N GLU A 113 2.98 -9.17 -17.93
CA GLU A 113 3.69 -8.08 -18.63
C GLU A 113 4.06 -6.94 -17.67
N LYS A 114 3.15 -6.53 -16.79
CA LYS A 114 3.38 -5.53 -15.74
C LYS A 114 4.39 -6.05 -14.73
N ARG A 115 4.33 -7.32 -14.32
CA ARG A 115 5.33 -7.92 -13.43
C ARG A 115 6.72 -7.91 -14.07
N PHE A 116 6.82 -8.27 -15.35
CA PHE A 116 8.07 -8.19 -16.11
C PHE A 116 8.63 -6.76 -16.11
N ALA A 117 7.80 -5.76 -16.44
CA ALA A 117 8.22 -4.37 -16.43
C ALA A 117 8.67 -3.88 -15.04
N ILE A 118 8.03 -4.36 -13.97
CA ILE A 118 8.42 -4.04 -12.59
C ILE A 118 9.76 -4.68 -12.24
N TRP A 119 9.95 -5.97 -12.55
CA TRP A 119 11.23 -6.67 -12.35
C TRP A 119 12.37 -5.99 -13.09
N GLN A 120 12.16 -5.66 -14.37
CA GLN A 120 13.12 -4.93 -15.18
C GLN A 120 13.52 -3.60 -14.51
N ARG A 121 12.54 -2.80 -14.08
CA ARG A 121 12.81 -1.52 -13.39
C ARG A 121 13.64 -1.68 -12.12
N PHE A 122 13.38 -2.73 -11.33
CA PHE A 122 14.17 -2.97 -10.12
C PHE A 122 15.58 -3.46 -10.43
N VAL A 123 15.74 -4.29 -11.47
CA VAL A 123 17.04 -4.74 -11.94
C VAL A 123 17.86 -3.57 -12.48
N ASP A 124 17.26 -2.69 -13.28
CA ASP A 124 17.94 -1.49 -13.80
C ASP A 124 18.37 -0.57 -12.66
N LYS A 125 17.52 -0.40 -11.65
CA LYS A 125 17.86 0.36 -10.45
C LYS A 125 18.98 -0.29 -9.65
N ALA A 126 19.00 -1.63 -9.56
CA ALA A 126 20.07 -2.37 -8.91
C ALA A 126 21.40 -2.18 -9.65
N LYS A 127 21.40 -2.31 -10.98
CA LYS A 127 22.58 -2.08 -11.84
C LYS A 127 23.10 -0.64 -11.75
N ALA A 128 22.22 0.33 -11.52
CA ALA A 128 22.61 1.73 -11.31
C ALA A 128 23.22 2.01 -9.91
N THR A 129 23.18 1.04 -9.00
CA THR A 129 23.71 1.19 -7.64
C THR A 129 25.19 0.80 -7.61
N PRO A 130 26.11 1.65 -7.10
CA PRO A 130 27.53 1.34 -7.04
C PRO A 130 27.80 0.03 -6.28
N ASN A 131 28.77 -0.76 -6.74
CA ASN A 131 29.18 -2.04 -6.15
C ASN A 131 28.09 -3.13 -6.13
N VAL A 132 27.04 -3.00 -6.94
CA VAL A 132 26.03 -4.04 -7.12
C VAL A 132 26.11 -4.56 -8.55
N GLU A 133 26.63 -5.78 -8.71
CA GLU A 133 26.62 -6.48 -9.98
C GLU A 133 25.36 -7.36 -10.09
N VAL A 134 24.70 -7.37 -11.25
CA VAL A 134 23.47 -8.13 -11.47
C VAL A 134 23.60 -8.99 -12.72
N LEU A 135 23.54 -10.31 -12.53
CA LEU A 135 23.57 -11.33 -13.57
C LEU A 135 22.17 -11.92 -13.77
N LEU A 136 21.25 -11.09 -14.27
CA LEU A 136 19.92 -11.50 -14.69
C LEU A 136 19.70 -11.10 -16.14
N ASN A 137 19.29 -12.08 -16.95
CA ASN A 137 18.96 -11.91 -18.35
C ASN A 137 17.43 -11.77 -18.56
N GLU A 138 17.01 -11.46 -19.77
CA GLU A 138 15.59 -11.25 -20.08
C GLU A 138 14.72 -12.52 -19.87
N ASN A 139 15.27 -13.71 -20.09
CA ASN A 139 14.56 -14.97 -19.86
C ASN A 139 14.35 -15.23 -18.37
N ASP A 140 15.32 -14.90 -17.52
CA ASP A 140 15.19 -14.98 -16.07
C ASP A 140 14.05 -14.05 -15.59
N LEU A 141 13.97 -12.84 -16.16
CA LEU A 141 12.89 -11.89 -15.84
C LEU A 141 11.53 -12.38 -16.32
N LYS A 142 11.45 -13.07 -17.46
CA LYS A 142 10.21 -13.72 -17.93
C LYS A 142 9.78 -14.85 -16.98
N GLU A 143 10.71 -15.65 -16.50
CA GLU A 143 10.42 -16.70 -15.51
C GLU A 143 9.94 -16.09 -14.19
N LEU A 144 10.60 -15.04 -13.71
CA LEU A 144 10.20 -14.29 -12.51
C LEU A 144 8.84 -13.61 -12.67
N ALA A 145 8.52 -13.12 -13.86
CA ALA A 145 7.23 -12.51 -14.18
C ALA A 145 6.09 -13.53 -14.27
N ALA A 146 6.38 -14.82 -14.53
CA ALA A 146 5.37 -15.88 -14.49
C ALA A 146 4.86 -16.15 -13.06
N ARG A 147 5.68 -15.87 -12.03
CA ARG A 147 5.29 -15.99 -10.62
C ARG A 147 4.28 -14.89 -10.26
N LYS A 148 3.18 -15.26 -9.59
CA LYS A 148 2.09 -14.33 -9.18
C LYS A 148 2.46 -13.50 -7.94
N LEU A 149 3.50 -12.68 -8.06
CA LEU A 149 3.96 -11.79 -6.98
C LEU A 149 3.38 -10.38 -7.14
N ASN A 150 3.02 -9.75 -6.03
CA ASN A 150 2.64 -8.34 -6.01
C ASN A 150 3.88 -7.42 -6.00
N GLY A 151 3.69 -6.13 -6.29
CA GLY A 151 4.81 -5.18 -6.39
C GLY A 151 5.63 -5.02 -5.10
N ARG A 152 5.02 -5.22 -3.92
CA ARG A 152 5.72 -5.19 -2.63
C ARG A 152 6.60 -6.42 -2.45
N GLN A 153 6.09 -7.59 -2.78
CA GLN A 153 6.83 -8.85 -2.77
C GLN A 153 8.02 -8.79 -3.74
N ILE A 154 7.83 -8.30 -4.97
CA ILE A 154 8.92 -8.15 -5.95
C ILE A 154 10.03 -7.23 -5.40
N LYS A 155 9.66 -6.07 -4.84
CA LYS A 155 10.61 -5.15 -4.21
C LYS A 155 11.39 -5.81 -3.07
N ASN A 156 10.68 -6.54 -2.20
CA ASN A 156 11.28 -7.23 -1.07
C ASN A 156 12.24 -8.32 -1.55
N CYS A 157 11.83 -9.13 -2.54
CA CYS A 157 12.68 -10.15 -3.13
C CYS A 157 13.98 -9.53 -3.64
N MET A 158 13.90 -8.46 -4.44
CA MET A 158 15.09 -7.75 -4.92
C MET A 158 15.98 -7.21 -3.80
N SER A 159 15.39 -6.67 -2.74
CA SER A 159 16.15 -6.13 -1.59
C SER A 159 16.88 -7.24 -0.83
N ILE A 160 16.22 -8.38 -0.61
CA ILE A 160 16.82 -9.56 0.04
C ILE A 160 17.91 -10.16 -0.86
N SER A 161 17.66 -10.29 -2.16
CA SER A 161 18.66 -10.80 -3.11
C SER A 161 19.92 -9.95 -3.15
N GLN A 162 19.79 -8.62 -3.10
CA GLN A 162 20.93 -7.72 -2.98
C GLN A 162 21.70 -7.92 -1.67
N ALA A 163 21.00 -8.08 -0.55
CA ALA A 163 21.63 -8.32 0.75
C ALA A 163 22.42 -9.64 0.76
N VAL A 164 21.81 -10.72 0.27
CA VAL A 164 22.46 -12.05 0.16
C VAL A 164 23.65 -12.01 -0.79
N ALA A 165 23.52 -11.32 -1.92
CA ALA A 165 24.60 -11.16 -2.89
C ALA A 165 25.79 -10.39 -2.29
N ALA A 166 25.52 -9.31 -1.55
CA ALA A 166 26.54 -8.53 -0.85
C ALA A 166 27.26 -9.34 0.23
N GLU A 167 26.52 -10.13 1.03
CA GLU A 167 27.10 -11.00 2.06
C GLU A 167 28.01 -12.07 1.44
N LYS A 168 27.59 -12.67 0.32
CA LYS A 168 28.33 -13.71 -0.39
C LYS A 168 29.37 -13.18 -1.38
N GLN A 169 29.56 -11.85 -1.45
CA GLN A 169 30.47 -11.17 -2.39
C GLN A 169 30.34 -11.66 -3.83
N LYS A 170 29.10 -11.87 -4.27
CA LYS A 170 28.78 -12.36 -5.61
C LYS A 170 27.72 -11.47 -6.28
N PRO A 171 27.60 -11.48 -7.61
CA PRO A 171 26.52 -10.77 -8.29
C PRO A 171 25.15 -11.30 -7.88
N VAL A 172 24.13 -10.44 -8.01
CA VAL A 172 22.72 -10.83 -7.90
C VAL A 172 22.39 -11.74 -9.08
N ASP A 173 22.34 -13.03 -8.82
CA ASP A 173 21.99 -14.09 -9.76
C ASP A 173 20.59 -14.64 -9.49
N MET A 174 20.11 -15.51 -10.38
CA MET A 174 18.82 -16.16 -10.23
C MET A 174 18.72 -16.98 -8.93
N ALA A 175 19.83 -17.51 -8.42
CA ALA A 175 19.84 -18.24 -7.15
C ALA A 175 19.54 -17.34 -5.94
N CYS A 176 20.05 -16.11 -5.92
CA CYS A 176 19.72 -15.12 -4.89
C CYS A 176 18.25 -14.71 -4.94
N VAL A 177 17.67 -14.61 -6.13
CA VAL A 177 16.25 -14.26 -6.31
C VAL A 177 15.34 -15.42 -5.93
N SER A 178 15.66 -16.64 -6.35
CA SER A 178 14.91 -17.84 -5.96
C SER A 178 14.92 -18.06 -4.45
N LEU A 179 16.05 -17.82 -3.78
CA LEU A 179 16.13 -17.88 -2.32
C LEU A 179 15.27 -16.79 -1.66
N ALA A 180 15.31 -15.56 -2.18
CA ALA A 180 14.48 -14.49 -1.66
C ALA A 180 12.98 -14.77 -1.87
N ILE A 181 12.61 -15.38 -2.99
CA ILE A 181 11.24 -15.83 -3.27
C ILE A 181 10.83 -16.93 -2.30
N SER A 182 11.68 -17.93 -2.02
CA SER A 182 11.33 -18.97 -1.05
C SER A 182 11.08 -18.36 0.32
N PHE A 183 11.91 -17.43 0.78
CA PHE A 183 11.64 -16.69 2.02
C PHE A 183 10.34 -15.89 1.97
N ALA A 184 10.05 -15.22 0.85
CA ALA A 184 8.83 -14.44 0.67
C ALA A 184 7.56 -15.31 0.60
N MET A 185 7.65 -16.56 0.15
CA MET A 185 6.54 -17.51 0.08
C MET A 185 6.36 -18.29 1.40
N THR A 186 7.44 -18.62 2.11
CA THR A 186 7.38 -19.24 3.45
C THR A 186 6.89 -18.25 4.51
N SER A 187 7.04 -16.95 4.27
CA SER A 187 6.54 -15.90 5.15
C SER A 187 5.09 -15.53 4.81
N TRP A 188 4.14 -16.27 5.40
CA TRP A 188 2.74 -15.87 5.61
C TRP A 188 1.76 -15.81 4.42
N ASP A 189 1.93 -16.60 3.36
CA ASP A 189 0.88 -16.79 2.34
C ASP A 189 0.87 -18.23 1.80
N ASP A 190 0.28 -19.15 2.56
CA ASP A 190 -0.30 -20.36 2.01
C ASP A 190 -1.84 -20.17 1.94
N PRO A 191 -2.43 -20.01 0.74
CA PRO A 191 -3.87 -19.89 0.58
C PRO A 191 -4.65 -21.19 0.89
N ASN A 192 -3.98 -22.31 1.20
CA ASN A 192 -4.56 -23.61 1.54
C ASN A 192 -4.06 -24.19 2.88
N ASP A 193 -3.49 -23.39 3.77
CA ASP A 193 -3.13 -23.87 5.11
C ASP A 193 -4.38 -24.01 6.00
N GLU A 194 -4.99 -25.20 5.97
CA GLU A 194 -6.07 -25.61 6.88
C GLU A 194 -5.61 -25.76 8.35
N ASN A 195 -4.32 -25.54 8.65
CA ASN A 195 -3.72 -25.71 9.98
C ASN A 195 -3.08 -24.44 10.54
N ALA A 196 -3.43 -23.26 10.01
CA ALA A 196 -3.00 -21.99 10.61
C ALA A 196 -3.49 -21.94 12.07
N PRO A 197 -2.61 -21.82 13.07
CA PRO A 197 -3.01 -21.82 14.47
C PRO A 197 -3.95 -20.63 14.72
N ASP A 198 -5.09 -20.91 15.34
CA ASP A 198 -6.11 -19.94 15.73
C ASP A 198 -5.45 -18.67 16.29
N ARG A 199 -5.67 -17.55 15.60
CA ARG A 199 -5.19 -16.24 16.08
C ARG A 199 -6.03 -15.84 17.28
N VAL A 200 -5.57 -16.27 18.46
CA VAL A 200 -6.02 -15.75 19.74
C VAL A 200 -5.59 -14.28 19.83
N ASN A 201 -6.56 -13.46 20.20
CA ASN A 201 -6.49 -12.03 20.46
C ASN A 201 -5.21 -11.57 21.17
N GLU A 202 -4.60 -10.49 20.66
CA GLU A 202 -4.09 -9.35 21.44
C GLU A 202 -3.85 -8.13 20.53
#